data_AF-A0A9D8EF74-F1
#
_entry.id   AF-A0A9D8EF74-F1
#
_cell.length_a   1.000
_cell.length_b   1.000
_cell.length_c   1.000
_cell.angle_alpha   90.00
_cell.angle_beta   90.00
_cell.angle_gamma   90.00
#
_symmetry.space_group_name_H-M   'P 1'
#
loop_
_entity.id
_entity.type
_entity.pdbx_description
1 polymer ?
#
loop_
_entity_poly.entity_id
_entity_poly.type
_entity_poly.pdbx_seq_one_letter_code
_entity_poly.pdbx_strand_id
1 'polypeptide(L)' 'MKKIINKPDDMVHEMLKGLVLSNPDRLGAVFDKRIIYRKDPYLNKVAIISGSGSGHE' A
#
# COMPACT_ATOMS: atom_id res chain seq x y z
N MET A 1 18.39 4.15 18.63
CA MET A 1 17.39 3.96 17.55
C MET A 1 18.00 3.09 16.47
N LYS A 2 17.32 2.03 16.01
CA LYS A 2 17.83 1.10 14.98
C LYS A 2 17.08 1.16 13.64
N LYS A 3 15.95 1.87 13.56
CA LYS A 3 15.08 1.93 12.37
C LYS A 3 14.92 3.36 11.88
N ILE A 4 14.86 3.54 10.56
CA ILE A 4 14.52 4.79 9.89
C ILE A 4 13.00 4.85 9.77
N ILE A 5 12.35 5.38 10.81
CA ILE A 5 10.91 5.57 10.88
C ILE A 5 10.64 6.87 11.64
N ASN A 6 9.47 7.48 11.41
CA ASN A 6 9.00 8.60 12.22
C ASN A 6 8.38 8.06 13.52
N LYS A 7 7.04 8.04 13.61
CA LYS A 7 6.32 7.46 14.74
C LYS A 7 5.96 6.01 14.45
N PRO A 8 6.17 5.07 15.39
CA PRO A 8 5.83 3.66 15.18
C PRO A 8 4.38 3.43 14.74
N ASP A 9 3.42 4.17 15.30
CA ASP A 9 1.99 4.05 14.97
C ASP A 9 1.67 4.49 13.53
N ASP A 10 2.47 5.40 12.98
CA ASP A 10 2.28 5.97 11.63
C ASP A 10 3.01 5.15 10.54
N MET A 11 3.93 4.27 10.93
CA MET A 11 4.88 3.58 10.03
C MET A 11 4.20 2.98 8.79
N VAL A 12 3.15 2.18 9.00
CA VAL A 12 2.46 1.49 7.89
C VAL A 12 1.79 2.51 6.96
N HIS A 13 1.18 3.55 7.52
CA HIS A 13 0.49 4.58 6.74
C HIS A 13 1.47 5.39 5.88
N GLU A 14 2.61 5.77 6.45
CA GLU A 14 3.67 6.49 5.73
C GLU A 14 4.28 5.64 4.62
N MET A 15 4.55 4.36 4.90
CA MET A 15 5.04 3.40 3.90
C MET A 15 4.06 3.25 2.73
N LEU A 16 2.76 3.06 3.00
CA LEU A 16 1.75 2.94 1.94
C LEU A 16 1.65 4.23 1.10
N LYS A 17 1.74 5.40 1.73
CA LYS A 17 1.80 6.69 1.01
C LYS A 17 3.02 6.75 0.09
N GLY A 18 4.20 6.41 0.60
CA GLY A 18 5.44 6.37 -0.19
C GLY A 18 5.34 5.40 -1.38
N LEU A 19 4.74 4.24 -1.18
CA LEU A 19 4.54 3.23 -2.23
C LEU A 19 3.69 3.75 -3.39
N VAL A 20 2.58 4.43 -3.07
CA VAL A 20 1.70 5.06 -4.09
C VAL A 20 2.41 6.22 -4.78
N LEU A 21 3.09 7.09 -4.03
CA LEU A 21 3.83 8.23 -4.60
C LEU A 21 4.97 7.79 -5.52
N SER A 22 5.57 6.64 -5.26
CA SER A 22 6.61 6.05 -6.12
C SER A 22 6.06 5.43 -7.40
N ASN A 23 4.75 5.13 -7.44
CA ASN A 23 4.09 4.45 -8.57
C ASN A 23 2.74 5.09 -8.92
N PRO A 24 2.68 6.41 -9.14
CA PRO A 24 1.42 7.15 -9.19
C PRO A 24 0.52 6.73 -10.35
N ASP A 25 1.09 6.26 -11.47
CA ASP A 25 0.31 5.84 -12.64
C ASP A 25 -0.28 4.44 -12.51
N ARG A 26 0.29 3.61 -11.62
CA ARG A 26 -0.04 2.18 -11.52
C ARG A 26 -0.84 1.84 -10.27
N LEU A 27 -0.58 2.52 -9.16
CA LEU A 27 -1.15 2.19 -7.85
C LEU A 27 -2.07 3.29 -7.34
N GLY A 28 -3.16 2.85 -6.72
CA GLY A 28 -4.04 3.66 -5.89
C GLY A 28 -4.17 3.05 -4.50
N ALA A 29 -4.75 3.80 -3.57
CA ALA A 29 -4.94 3.36 -2.20
C ALA A 29 -6.26 3.82 -1.60
N VAL A 30 -6.76 3.04 -0.64
CA VAL A 30 -7.79 3.43 0.32
C VAL A 30 -7.11 3.43 1.69
N PHE A 31 -6.52 4.58 2.05
CA PHE A 31 -5.55 4.67 3.14
C PHE A 31 -6.14 4.35 4.52
N ASP A 32 -7.38 4.77 4.80
CA ASP A 32 -8.11 4.46 6.03
C ASP A 32 -8.32 2.95 6.24
N LYS A 33 -8.34 2.19 5.15
CA LYS A 33 -8.48 0.72 5.16
C LYS A 33 -7.19 -0.02 4.88
N ARG A 34 -6.07 0.69 4.65
CA ARG A 34 -4.76 0.12 4.30
C ARG A 34 -4.81 -0.81 3.08
N ILE A 35 -5.59 -0.44 2.07
CA ILE A 35 -5.72 -1.21 0.82
C ILE A 35 -4.91 -0.53 -0.28
N ILE A 36 -4.12 -1.31 -1.01
CA ILE A 36 -3.48 -0.91 -2.26
C ILE A 36 -4.14 -1.66 -3.42
N TYR A 37 -4.35 -0.98 -4.54
CA TYR A 37 -4.94 -1.58 -5.73
C TYR A 37 -4.26 -1.06 -7.02
N ARG A 38 -4.38 -1.82 -8.11
CA ARG A 38 -3.96 -1.38 -9.45
C ARG A 38 -4.98 -0.39 -10.02
N LYS A 39 -4.53 0.72 -10.59
CA LYS A 39 -5.40 1.76 -11.19
C LYS A 39 -6.04 1.38 -12.51
N ASP A 40 -5.41 0.49 -13.27
CA ASP A 40 -5.92 0.03 -14.56
C ASP A 40 -6.41 -1.41 -14.42
N PRO A 41 -7.63 -1.72 -13.95
CA PRO A 41 -8.11 -3.10 -13.77
C PRO A 41 -8.62 -3.73 -15.09
N TYR A 42 -8.41 -5.04 -15.26
CA TYR A 42 -9.05 -5.80 -16.35
C TYR A 42 -10.49 -6.19 -15.94
N LEU A 43 -11.49 -5.44 -16.41
CA LEU A 43 -12.89 -5.62 -16.00
C LEU A 43 -13.52 -6.95 -16.45
N ASN A 44 -12.94 -7.60 -17.45
CA ASN A 44 -13.38 -8.91 -17.96
C ASN A 44 -12.66 -10.10 -17.31
N LYS A 45 -11.95 -9.88 -16.20
CA LYS A 45 -11.20 -10.92 -15.49
C LYS A 45 -11.59 -10.97 -14.02
N VAL A 46 -11.45 -12.15 -13.41
CA VAL A 46 -11.62 -12.32 -11.96
C VAL A 46 -10.49 -11.60 -11.23
N ALA A 47 -10.86 -10.75 -10.26
CA ALA A 47 -9.89 -10.05 -9.42
C ALA A 47 -9.34 -11.00 -8.35
N ILE A 48 -8.01 -10.94 -8.13
CA ILE A 48 -7.33 -11.68 -7.07
C ILE A 48 -6.92 -10.70 -5.98
N ILE A 49 -7.25 -11.04 -4.74
CA ILE A 49 -6.92 -10.25 -3.55
C ILE A 49 -6.06 -11.09 -2.61
N SER A 50 -5.14 -10.43 -1.92
CA SER A 50 -4.31 -11.02 -0.87
C SER A 50 -3.96 -9.93 0.15
N GLY A 51 -3.64 -10.34 1.37
CA GLY A 51 -3.27 -9.42 2.44
C GLY A 51 -2.81 -10.17 3.70
N SER A 52 -1.95 -9.53 4.48
CA SER A 52 -1.45 -9.99 5.77
C SER A 52 -1.02 -8.78 6.62
N GLY A 53 -0.41 -9.01 7.78
CA GLY A 53 0.27 -7.97 8.54
C GLY A 53 1.53 -7.45 7.83
N SER A 54 1.76 -6.14 7.93
CA SER A 54 2.97 -5.48 7.42
C SER A 54 4.24 -5.96 8.16
N GLY A 55 5.40 -5.87 7.49
CA GLY A 55 6.69 -6.38 7.95
C GLY A 55 7.23 -7.54 7.10
N HIS A 56 6.64 -7.80 5.93
CA HIS A 56 7.01 -8.87 5.01
C HIS A 56 7.32 -8.37 3.59
N GLU A 57 7.22 -7.05 3.37
CA GLU A 57 7.59 -6.34 2.14
C GLU A 57 9.11 -6.37 1.90
#